data_AF-A0A1Y1L247-F1
#
_entry.id   AF-A0A1Y1L247-F1
#
_cell.length_a   1.000
_cell.length_b   1.000
_cell.length_c   1.000
_cell.angle_alpha   90.00
_cell.angle_beta   90.00
_cell.angle_gamma   90.00
#
_symmetry.space_group_name_H-M   'P 1'
#
loop_
_entity.id
_entity.type
_entity.pdbx_description
1 polymer ?
#
loop_
_entity_poly.entity_id
_entity_poly.type
_entity_poly.pdbx_seq_one_letter_code
_entity_poly.pdbx_strand_id
1 'polypeptide(L)'
;PRATAAAASKLTSRYSRVGHSSHGQVTNPTAFTPCSKLKRWDGAKCLCTAWDGLQKDRELWISNGNCLVYLHSSEATKDKDATKTPAFKLPFSLLLMTRCYPLIKRFLVINNPGERGVRTPRTPGEINKWHRSNPKRTVELFIPAPLNADKKKVERHQLLMRNFF
;
A
#
# COMPACT_ATOMS: atom_id res chain seq x y z
N PRO A 1 -0.33 55.61 48.03
CA PRO A 1 1.06 55.35 47.59
C PRO A 1 1.09 54.68 46.20
N ARG A 2 1.58 55.45 45.19
CA ARG A 2 1.99 55.04 43.81
C ARG A 2 0.97 54.18 43.01
N ALA A 3 0.20 54.72 42.06
CA ALA A 3 0.59 55.23 40.72
C ALA A 3 1.63 54.31 40.05
N THR A 4 1.35 53.67 38.91
CA THR A 4 1.20 54.28 37.56
C THR A 4 0.56 53.24 36.61
N ALA A 5 -0.48 53.56 35.82
CA ALA A 5 -0.46 54.30 34.54
C ALA A 5 0.33 53.54 33.45
N ALA A 6 -0.01 53.48 32.16
CA ALA A 6 -1.10 53.93 31.30
C ALA A 6 -0.77 53.27 29.94
N ALA A 7 -1.75 52.70 29.23
CA ALA A 7 -2.41 53.28 28.06
C ALA A 7 -1.57 53.40 26.76
N ALA A 8 -2.22 52.91 25.69
CA ALA A 8 -2.18 53.43 24.32
C ALA A 8 -0.89 53.12 23.50
N SER A 9 -0.88 53.01 22.18
CA SER A 9 -1.78 53.44 21.11
C SER A 9 -1.49 52.62 19.85
N LYS A 10 -2.49 52.55 18.97
CA LYS A 10 -2.36 52.20 17.55
C LYS A 10 -1.34 53.10 16.86
N LEU A 11 -0.53 52.55 15.95
CA LEU A 11 0.04 53.30 14.83
C LEU A 11 -0.12 52.50 13.54
N THR A 12 -0.97 53.01 12.65
CA THR A 12 -0.84 52.85 11.20
C THR A 12 0.44 53.55 10.74
N SER A 13 1.09 53.10 9.66
CA SER A 13 1.75 54.00 8.68
C SER A 13 2.71 53.28 7.70
N ARG A 14 2.39 53.48 6.41
CA ARG A 14 3.28 53.74 5.26
C ARG A 14 3.92 52.57 4.49
N TYR A 15 3.27 52.32 3.36
CA TYR A 15 3.84 52.16 2.02
C TYR A 15 5.19 52.87 1.77
N SER A 16 6.11 52.16 1.11
CA SER A 16 7.10 52.59 0.08
C SER A 16 8.09 51.43 -0.12
N ARG A 17 8.66 51.10 -1.28
CA ARG A 17 8.56 51.57 -2.66
C ARG A 17 9.20 50.47 -3.53
N VAL A 18 8.57 50.20 -4.66
CA VAL A 18 9.11 49.83 -5.98
C VAL A 18 10.61 49.47 -6.07
N GLY A 19 10.90 48.23 -6.45
CA GLY A 19 12.14 47.83 -7.09
C GLY A 19 11.83 47.11 -8.40
N HIS A 20 11.89 47.83 -9.53
CA HIS A 20 11.97 47.23 -10.86
C HIS A 20 13.40 46.70 -11.04
N SER A 21 13.56 45.41 -11.32
CA SER A 21 14.64 44.96 -12.18
C SER A 21 14.15 43.79 -13.03
N SER A 22 14.33 44.00 -14.32
CA SER A 22 13.87 43.25 -15.47
C SER A 22 14.67 41.97 -15.75
N HIS A 23 14.01 41.07 -16.48
CA HIS A 23 14.55 40.00 -17.31
C HIS A 23 15.07 38.73 -16.63
N GLY A 24 14.13 37.80 -16.47
CA GLY A 24 14.36 36.36 -16.44
C GLY A 24 13.06 35.67 -16.87
N GLN A 25 12.78 35.69 -18.17
CA GLN A 25 11.64 35.02 -18.78
C GLN A 25 11.86 33.51 -18.71
N VAL A 26 11.43 32.87 -17.61
CA VAL A 26 11.22 31.42 -17.58
C VAL A 26 9.74 31.19 -17.81
N THR A 27 9.47 30.67 -18.99
CA THR A 27 8.16 30.35 -19.51
C THR A 27 7.50 29.22 -18.71
N ASN A 28 6.19 29.40 -18.53
CA ASN A 28 5.18 28.42 -18.13
C ASN A 28 5.25 27.86 -16.70
N PRO A 29 4.30 28.25 -15.82
CA PRO A 29 3.76 27.28 -14.89
C PRO A 29 2.97 26.29 -15.74
N THR A 30 3.63 25.25 -16.24
CA THR A 30 2.94 24.06 -16.72
C THR A 30 1.92 23.73 -15.66
N ALA A 31 0.65 23.80 -16.05
CA ALA A 31 -0.47 23.51 -15.20
C ALA A 31 -0.09 22.36 -14.25
N PHE A 32 -0.30 22.55 -12.95
CA PHE A 32 -0.49 21.42 -12.07
C PHE A 32 -1.78 20.74 -12.54
N THR A 33 -1.70 20.03 -13.66
CA THR A 33 -2.66 19.01 -14.04
C THR A 33 -2.73 18.15 -12.79
N PRO A 34 -3.87 18.07 -12.11
CA PRO A 34 -4.01 17.17 -10.97
C PRO A 34 -3.76 15.79 -11.56
N CYS A 35 -2.54 15.31 -11.39
CA CYS A 35 -2.19 13.98 -11.82
C CYS A 35 -2.88 13.10 -10.79
N SER A 36 -4.14 12.76 -11.08
CA SER A 36 -4.95 11.81 -10.32
C SER A 36 -4.39 10.38 -10.42
N LYS A 37 -3.10 10.25 -10.72
CA LYS A 37 -2.34 9.02 -10.75
C LYS A 37 -1.63 8.91 -9.41
N LEU A 38 -1.87 7.80 -8.72
CA LEU A 38 -1.20 7.49 -7.46
C LEU A 38 0.32 7.60 -7.63
N LYS A 39 0.99 8.12 -6.60
CA LYS A 39 2.45 8.24 -6.56
C LYS A 39 3.01 7.31 -5.48
N ARG A 40 4.17 6.72 -5.78
CA ARG A 40 5.01 5.96 -4.86
C ARG A 40 5.96 6.92 -4.15
N TRP A 41 6.15 6.76 -2.84
CA TRP A 41 7.20 7.45 -2.10
C TRP A 41 8.30 6.44 -1.72
N ASP A 42 9.54 6.74 -2.10
CA ASP A 42 10.74 6.04 -1.62
C ASP A 42 11.35 6.88 -0.49
N GLY A 43 11.18 6.42 0.75
CA GLY A 43 11.67 7.13 1.93
C GLY A 43 13.19 7.14 2.06
N ALA A 44 13.89 6.15 1.49
CA ALA A 44 15.35 6.10 1.53
C ALA A 44 15.97 7.12 0.57
N LYS A 45 15.30 7.38 -0.56
CA LYS A 45 15.77 8.32 -1.59
C LYS A 45 15.06 9.68 -1.57
N CYS A 46 14.09 9.86 -0.68
CA CYS A 46 13.22 11.05 -0.64
C CYS A 46 12.59 11.39 -2.01
N LEU A 47 12.15 10.36 -2.76
CA LEU A 47 11.68 10.50 -4.14
C LEU A 47 10.22 10.09 -4.30
N CYS A 48 9.45 10.90 -5.06
CA CYS A 48 8.14 10.52 -5.59
C CYS A 48 8.26 9.96 -7.01
N THR A 49 7.77 8.75 -7.28
CA THR A 49 7.62 8.21 -8.64
C THR A 49 6.16 7.90 -8.96
N ALA A 50 5.81 7.79 -10.24
CA ALA A 50 4.47 7.33 -10.62
C ALA A 50 4.28 5.88 -10.15
N TRP A 51 3.13 5.58 -9.56
CA TRP A 51 2.78 4.20 -9.20
C TRP A 51 2.46 3.41 -10.46
N ASP A 52 3.21 2.34 -10.70
CA ASP A 52 3.05 1.41 -11.82
C ASP A 52 1.95 0.37 -11.60
N GLY A 53 1.31 0.40 -10.42
CA GLY A 53 0.26 -0.53 -10.05
C GLY A 53 0.80 -1.72 -9.25
N LEU A 54 0.09 -2.84 -9.32
CA LEU A 54 0.46 -4.08 -8.62
C LEU A 54 1.14 -5.10 -9.54
N GLN A 55 1.69 -4.68 -10.67
CA GLN A 55 2.43 -5.60 -11.54
C GLN A 55 3.76 -5.95 -10.88
N LYS A 56 3.76 -7.01 -10.06
CA LYS A 56 4.96 -7.68 -9.55
C LYS A 56 5.90 -6.68 -8.84
N ASP A 57 5.46 -6.10 -7.73
CA ASP A 57 6.24 -5.07 -7.01
C ASP A 57 7.61 -5.65 -6.62
N ARG A 58 8.68 -5.11 -7.20
CA ARG A 58 10.04 -5.65 -7.08
C ARG A 58 10.54 -5.65 -5.64
N GLU A 59 10.10 -4.71 -4.81
CA GLU A 59 10.49 -4.65 -3.38
C GLU A 59 9.86 -5.79 -2.57
N LEU A 60 8.63 -6.16 -2.90
CA LEU A 60 7.86 -7.20 -2.21
C LEU A 60 7.88 -8.53 -2.98
N TRP A 61 8.82 -8.69 -3.91
CA TRP A 61 9.00 -9.90 -4.70
C TRP A 61 10.29 -10.61 -4.31
N ILE A 62 10.19 -11.46 -3.29
CA ILE A 62 11.29 -12.28 -2.79
C ILE A 62 11.33 -13.58 -3.60
N SER A 63 12.45 -13.82 -4.28
CA SER A 63 12.66 -14.98 -5.17
C SER A 63 12.35 -16.33 -4.48
N ASN A 64 12.81 -16.47 -3.24
CA ASN A 64 12.64 -17.67 -2.41
C ASN A 64 11.35 -17.64 -1.56
N GLY A 65 10.44 -16.71 -1.81
CA GLY A 65 9.14 -16.67 -1.14
C GLY A 65 8.25 -17.85 -1.54
N ASN A 66 7.42 -18.31 -0.61
CA ASN A 66 6.41 -19.35 -0.85
C ASN A 66 4.98 -18.87 -0.54
N CYS A 67 4.80 -17.58 -0.27
CA CYS A 67 3.50 -16.94 -0.08
C CYS A 67 3.23 -16.00 -1.25
N LEU A 68 2.17 -16.29 -2.01
CA LEU A 68 1.67 -15.45 -3.09
C LEU A 68 0.50 -14.63 -2.59
N VAL A 69 0.56 -13.31 -2.77
CA VAL A 69 -0.52 -12.41 -2.34
C VAL A 69 -1.23 -11.85 -3.56
N TYR A 70 -2.55 -12.02 -3.59
CA TYR A 70 -3.46 -11.54 -4.61
C TYR A 70 -4.35 -10.46 -4.02
N LEU A 71 -4.35 -9.26 -4.60
CA LEU A 71 -5.17 -8.13 -4.13
C LEU A 71 -6.47 -7.99 -4.94
N HIS A 72 -7.05 -9.13 -5.32
CA HIS A 72 -8.34 -9.24 -5.99
C HIS A 72 -9.12 -10.41 -5.40
N SER A 73 -10.43 -10.43 -5.66
CA SER A 73 -11.29 -11.54 -5.21
C SER A 73 -10.93 -12.86 -5.89
N SER A 74 -11.09 -13.95 -5.15
CA SER A 74 -10.97 -15.33 -5.64
C SER A 74 -12.10 -15.68 -6.61
N GLU A 75 -13.27 -15.02 -6.55
CA GLU A 75 -14.35 -15.28 -7.52
C GLU A 75 -14.00 -14.79 -8.93
N ALA A 76 -13.16 -13.77 -9.02
CA ALA A 76 -12.68 -13.21 -10.28
C ALA A 76 -11.55 -14.05 -10.90
N THR A 77 -11.20 -15.20 -10.31
CA THR A 77 -10.29 -16.21 -10.90
C THR A 77 -11.03 -17.42 -11.47
N LYS A 78 -12.37 -17.41 -11.47
CA LYS A 78 -13.18 -18.45 -12.12
C LYS A 78 -13.21 -18.31 -13.65
N ASP A 79 -12.91 -17.13 -14.16
CA ASP A 79 -12.67 -16.92 -15.59
C ASP A 79 -11.33 -17.54 -15.97
N LYS A 80 -11.39 -18.69 -16.64
CA LYS A 80 -10.24 -19.55 -16.98
C LYS A 80 -9.15 -18.86 -17.81
N ASP A 81 -9.43 -17.71 -18.44
CA ASP A 81 -8.50 -16.98 -19.29
C ASP A 81 -7.76 -15.81 -18.59
N ALA A 82 -8.16 -15.42 -17.39
CA ALA A 82 -7.47 -14.37 -16.66
C ALA A 82 -6.37 -14.97 -15.77
N THR A 83 -5.20 -15.24 -16.36
CA THR A 83 -3.99 -15.60 -15.60
C THR A 83 -3.56 -14.40 -14.74
N LYS A 84 -4.15 -14.27 -13.56
CA LYS A 84 -3.87 -13.12 -12.69
C LYS A 84 -2.56 -13.33 -11.96
N THR A 85 -1.61 -12.46 -12.26
CA THR A 85 -0.31 -12.39 -11.60
C THR A 85 -0.48 -12.00 -10.13
N PRO A 86 0.20 -12.66 -9.20
CA PRO A 86 0.22 -12.23 -7.81
C PRO A 86 0.84 -10.83 -7.70
N ALA A 87 0.33 -10.03 -6.78
CA ALA A 87 0.84 -8.70 -6.50
C ALA A 87 2.24 -8.79 -5.86
N PHE A 88 2.37 -9.68 -4.87
CA PHE A 88 3.59 -9.84 -4.07
C PHE A 88 3.96 -11.31 -3.89
N LYS A 89 5.24 -11.54 -3.62
CA LYS A 89 5.80 -12.85 -3.29
C LYS A 89 6.69 -12.74 -2.06
N LEU A 90 6.28 -13.32 -0.95
CA LEU A 90 6.97 -13.22 0.34
C LEU A 90 7.27 -14.62 0.91
N PRO A 91 8.24 -14.77 1.82
CA PRO A 91 8.34 -15.96 2.66
C PRO A 91 7.14 -16.03 3.61
N PHE A 92 6.43 -17.16 3.64
CA PHE A 92 5.32 -17.34 4.57
C PHE A 92 5.77 -17.25 6.04
N SER A 93 7.01 -17.70 6.31
CA SER A 93 7.66 -17.58 7.61
C SER A 93 7.71 -16.14 8.13
N LEU A 94 7.81 -15.13 7.24
CA LEU A 94 7.79 -13.73 7.63
C LEU A 94 6.47 -13.35 8.29
N LEU A 95 5.34 -13.77 7.70
CA LEU A 95 4.00 -13.49 8.23
C LEU A 95 3.74 -14.22 9.57
N LEU A 96 4.36 -15.39 9.75
CA LEU A 96 4.30 -16.12 11.01
C LEU A 96 5.12 -15.44 12.10
N MET A 97 6.32 -14.98 11.75
CA MET A 97 7.23 -14.30 12.66
C MET A 97 6.67 -12.95 13.12
N THR A 98 6.00 -12.21 12.24
CA THR A 98 5.30 -10.96 12.57
C THR A 98 3.92 -11.17 13.22
N ARG A 99 3.52 -12.43 13.45
CA ARG A 99 2.24 -12.82 14.07
C ARG A 99 1.00 -12.27 13.35
N CYS A 100 1.05 -12.15 12.03
CA CYS A 100 -0.07 -11.70 11.18
C CYS A 100 -1.17 -12.78 11.03
N TYR A 101 -1.50 -13.51 12.10
CA TYR A 101 -2.48 -14.59 12.09
C TYR A 101 -3.89 -14.16 11.67
N PRO A 102 -4.42 -12.98 12.04
CA PRO A 102 -5.74 -12.56 11.57
C PRO A 102 -5.83 -12.46 10.04
N LEU A 103 -4.76 -11.96 9.41
CA LEU A 103 -4.66 -11.84 7.96
C LEU A 103 -4.65 -13.22 7.31
N ILE A 104 -3.77 -14.11 7.80
CA ILE A 104 -3.64 -15.47 7.30
C ILE A 104 -4.98 -16.20 7.47
N LYS A 105 -5.57 -16.22 8.67
CA LYS A 105 -6.82 -16.94 8.95
C LYS A 105 -7.97 -16.52 8.01
N ARG A 106 -8.03 -15.23 7.66
CA ARG A 106 -9.11 -14.65 6.86
C ARG A 106 -8.94 -14.92 5.36
N PHE A 107 -7.72 -14.86 4.86
CA PHE A 107 -7.45 -14.81 3.42
C PHE A 107 -6.67 -16.00 2.86
N LEU A 108 -6.24 -16.93 3.72
CA LEU A 108 -5.49 -18.11 3.32
C LEU A 108 -6.32 -19.08 2.50
N VAL A 109 -5.84 -19.34 1.29
CA VAL A 109 -6.26 -20.40 0.40
C VAL A 109 -5.07 -21.34 0.21
N ILE A 110 -5.28 -22.60 0.56
CA ILE A 110 -4.31 -23.66 0.31
C ILE A 110 -4.82 -24.41 -0.91
N ASN A 111 -4.24 -24.13 -2.08
CA ASN A 111 -4.51 -24.90 -3.28
C ASN A 111 -3.82 -26.27 -3.14
N ASN A 112 -4.60 -27.30 -2.83
CA ASN A 112 -4.17 -28.68 -2.92
C ASN A 112 -4.79 -29.29 -4.20
N PRO A 113 -4.12 -29.19 -5.36
CA PRO A 113 -4.56 -29.93 -6.54
C PRO A 113 -4.36 -31.44 -6.26
N GLY A 114 -5.39 -32.09 -5.73
CA GLY A 114 -5.41 -33.54 -5.49
C GLY A 114 -5.96 -34.00 -4.14
N GLU A 115 -5.99 -33.16 -3.11
CA GLU A 115 -6.42 -33.56 -1.77
C GLU A 115 -7.79 -32.97 -1.42
N ARG A 116 -8.87 -33.67 -1.79
CA ARG A 116 -10.22 -33.36 -1.29
C ARG A 116 -10.25 -33.64 0.22
N GLY A 117 -10.45 -32.61 1.03
CA GLY A 117 -10.73 -32.74 2.47
C GLY A 117 -9.66 -32.18 3.42
N VAL A 118 -8.55 -31.63 2.92
CA VAL A 118 -7.58 -30.94 3.78
C VAL A 118 -8.21 -29.65 4.29
N ARG A 119 -8.51 -29.62 5.59
CA ARG A 119 -8.99 -28.42 6.25
C ARG A 119 -7.92 -27.34 6.24
N THR A 120 -8.27 -26.15 5.77
CA THR A 120 -7.44 -24.96 5.94
C THR A 120 -7.21 -24.72 7.44
N PRO A 121 -5.95 -24.59 7.90
CA PRO A 121 -5.66 -24.33 9.31
C PRO A 121 -6.26 -22.99 9.73
N ARG A 122 -6.97 -22.96 10.86
CA ARG A 122 -7.71 -21.77 11.35
C ARG A 122 -7.17 -21.21 12.64
N THR A 123 -6.38 -22.00 13.39
CA THR A 123 -5.74 -21.54 14.62
C THR A 123 -4.25 -21.26 14.40
N PRO A 124 -3.62 -20.34 15.16
CA PRO A 124 -2.18 -20.11 15.07
C PRO A 124 -1.33 -21.38 15.23
N GLY A 125 -1.74 -22.29 16.12
CA GLY A 125 -1.06 -23.57 16.33
C GLY A 125 -1.13 -24.48 15.10
N GLU A 126 -2.30 -24.62 14.49
CA GLU A 126 -2.49 -25.38 13.24
C GLU A 126 -1.71 -24.78 12.08
N ILE A 127 -1.71 -23.45 11.94
CA ILE A 127 -0.99 -22.75 10.86
C ILE A 127 0.52 -23.01 10.99
N ASN A 128 1.07 -22.88 12.20
CA ASN A 128 2.49 -23.16 12.45
C ASN A 128 2.83 -24.64 12.22
N LYS A 129 1.98 -25.56 12.68
CA LYS A 129 2.16 -27.00 12.46
C LYS A 129 2.14 -27.32 10.97
N TRP A 130 1.16 -26.78 10.23
CA TRP A 130 1.05 -26.96 8.79
C TRP A 130 2.29 -26.46 8.05
N HIS A 131 2.80 -25.27 8.41
CA HIS A 131 4.02 -24.72 7.81
C HIS A 131 5.25 -25.61 8.06
N ARG A 132 5.41 -26.13 9.27
CA ARG A 132 6.51 -27.06 9.62
C ARG A 132 6.42 -28.37 8.84
N SER A 133 5.21 -28.90 8.66
CA SER A 133 4.97 -30.12 7.88
C SER A 133 5.07 -29.90 6.36
N ASN A 134 4.90 -28.67 5.89
CA ASN A 134 4.84 -28.33 4.46
C ASN A 134 5.77 -27.14 4.11
N PRO A 135 7.08 -27.23 4.37
CA PRO A 135 7.99 -26.09 4.24
C PRO A 135 8.15 -25.59 2.79
N LYS A 136 7.95 -26.47 1.80
CA LYS A 136 8.08 -26.16 0.36
C LYS A 136 6.74 -25.84 -0.31
N ARG A 137 5.61 -25.99 0.38
CA ARG A 137 4.31 -25.70 -0.25
C ARG A 137 4.11 -24.20 -0.40
N THR A 138 3.53 -23.84 -1.54
CA THR A 138 3.07 -22.48 -1.81
C THR A 138 1.74 -22.26 -1.12
N VAL A 139 1.59 -21.10 -0.50
CA VAL A 139 0.32 -20.62 0.03
C VAL A 139 -0.13 -19.40 -0.75
N GLU A 140 -1.44 -19.24 -0.87
CA GLU A 140 -2.04 -18.11 -1.56
C GLU A 140 -2.89 -17.31 -0.58
N LEU A 141 -2.73 -15.99 -0.59
CA LEU A 141 -3.55 -15.07 0.19
C LEU A 141 -4.36 -14.21 -0.76
N PHE A 142 -5.69 -14.34 -0.73
CA PHE A 142 -6.60 -13.53 -1.52
C PHE A 142 -7.21 -12.42 -0.66
N ILE A 143 -6.82 -11.18 -0.92
CA ILE A 143 -7.24 -10.00 -0.17
C ILE A 143 -8.07 -9.13 -1.11
N PRO A 144 -9.39 -9.37 -1.21
CA PRO A 144 -10.26 -8.58 -2.07
C PRO A 144 -10.47 -7.18 -1.49
N ALA A 145 -10.63 -6.21 -2.40
CA ALA A 145 -11.24 -4.94 -2.05
C ALA A 145 -12.69 -5.16 -1.55
N PRO A 146 -13.25 -4.22 -0.78
CA PRO A 146 -14.65 -4.30 -0.32
C PRO A 146 -15.63 -4.51 -1.49
N LEU A 147 -16.69 -5.30 -1.28
CA LEU A 147 -17.62 -5.77 -2.33
C LEU A 147 -18.28 -4.65 -3.15
N ASN A 148 -18.38 -3.43 -2.62
CA ASN A 148 -18.98 -2.27 -3.29
C ASN A 148 -17.95 -1.16 -3.55
N ALA A 149 -16.68 -1.53 -3.71
CA ALA A 149 -15.61 -0.57 -3.96
C ALA A 149 -15.61 -0.13 -5.43
N ASP A 150 -15.83 1.17 -5.64
CA ASP A 150 -15.53 1.88 -6.87
C ASP A 150 -14.01 1.82 -7.18
N LYS A 151 -13.63 2.00 -8.46
CA LYS A 151 -12.24 1.84 -8.95
C LYS A 151 -11.21 2.56 -8.07
N LYS A 152 -11.50 3.80 -7.65
CA LYS A 152 -10.61 4.58 -6.76
C LYS A 152 -10.43 3.92 -5.38
N LYS A 153 -11.49 3.33 -4.82
CA LYS A 153 -11.43 2.59 -3.55
C LYS A 153 -10.66 1.29 -3.70
N VAL A 154 -10.77 0.60 -4.84
CA VAL A 154 -9.95 -0.58 -5.14
C VAL A 154 -8.47 -0.20 -5.19
N GLU A 155 -8.11 0.83 -5.97
CA GLU A 155 -6.72 1.30 -6.07
C GLU A 155 -6.17 1.74 -4.70
N ARG A 156 -6.97 2.45 -3.90
CA ARG A 156 -6.59 2.84 -2.54
C ARG A 156 -6.41 1.63 -1.62
N HIS A 157 -7.32 0.66 -1.68
CA HIS A 157 -7.20 -0.58 -0.91
C HIS A 157 -5.93 -1.33 -1.28
N GLN A 158 -5.62 -1.44 -2.57
CA GLN A 158 -4.41 -2.08 -3.06
C GLN A 158 -3.14 -1.39 -2.54
N LEU A 159 -3.10 -0.05 -2.55
CA LEU A 159 -1.99 0.71 -2.00
C LEU A 159 -1.84 0.53 -0.48
N LEU A 160 -2.95 0.52 0.26
CA LEU A 160 -2.94 0.26 1.70
C LEU A 160 -2.40 -1.13 2.02
N MET A 161 -2.84 -2.15 1.27
CA MET A 161 -2.34 -3.50 1.44
C MET A 161 -0.86 -3.61 1.07
N ARG A 162 -0.41 -2.91 0.02
CA ARG A 162 1.00 -2.82 -0.34
C ARG A 162 1.84 -2.23 0.79
N ASN A 163 1.39 -1.13 1.40
CA ASN A 163 2.11 -0.46 2.49
C ASN A 163 2.07 -1.23 3.82
N PHE A 164 1.16 -2.20 3.96
CA PHE A 164 1.08 -3.05 5.13
C PHE A 164 2.18 -4.14 5.15
N PHE A 165 2.58 -4.63 3.98
CA PHE A 165 3.65 -5.63 3.82
C PHE A 165 5.02 -4.97 3.80
#